data_AF-A0A0B6ZSY8-F1
#
_entry.id   AF-A0A0B6ZSY8-F1
#
_cell.length_a   1.000
_cell.length_b   1.000
_cell.length_c   1.000
_cell.angle_alpha   90.00
_cell.angle_beta   90.00
_cell.angle_gamma   90.00
#
_symmetry.space_group_name_H-M   'P 1'
#
loop_
_entity.id
_entity.type
_entity.pdbx_description
1 polymer ?
#
loop_
_entity_poly.entity_id
_entity_poly.type
_entity_poly.pdbx_seq_one_letter_code
_entity_poly.pdbx_strand_id
1 'polypeptide(L)'
;DRLKEEEQQVQDRVTQKMQFEQKYEPCVVCADRASGRHYGAISCEGCKGFFKRSIRKQLGYACRGARDCPVTKLHRNRCQYCRLQKCLAVGMRSDSVQQERRP
;
A
#
# COMPACT_ATOMS: atom_id res chain seq x y z
N ASP A 1 42.89 -14.64 -3.24
CA ASP A 1 42.98 -13.79 -4.45
C ASP A 1 41.87 -12.77 -4.33
N ARG A 2 42.22 -11.47 -4.37
CA ARG A 2 41.31 -10.35 -4.07
C ARG A 2 40.01 -10.41 -4.87
N LEU A 3 40.08 -10.97 -6.08
CA LEU A 3 38.94 -11.21 -6.97
C LEU A 3 37.91 -12.16 -6.37
N LYS A 4 38.33 -13.21 -5.65
CA LYS A 4 37.42 -14.19 -5.02
C LYS A 4 36.70 -13.61 -3.80
N GLU A 5 37.34 -12.68 -3.07
CA GLU A 5 36.73 -11.97 -1.94
C GLU A 5 35.69 -10.95 -2.42
N GLU A 6 35.96 -10.27 -3.54
CA GLU A 6 35.00 -9.36 -4.19
C GLU A 6 33.77 -10.12 -4.72
N GLU A 7 33.96 -11.28 -5.37
CA GLU A 7 32.87 -12.14 -5.85
C GLU A 7 31.95 -12.62 -4.72
N GLN A 8 32.54 -13.09 -3.61
CA GLN A 8 31.79 -13.53 -2.43
C GLN A 8 30.97 -12.38 -1.82
N GLN A 9 31.55 -11.18 -1.71
CA GLN A 9 30.87 -10.01 -1.16
C GLN A 9 29.71 -9.53 -2.05
N VAL A 10 29.83 -9.67 -3.38
CA VAL A 10 28.73 -9.42 -4.32
C VAL A 10 27.62 -10.45 -4.14
N GLN A 11 27.95 -11.74 -4.04
CA GLN A 11 26.98 -12.81 -3.80
C GLN A 11 26.22 -12.62 -2.48
N ASP A 12 26.89 -12.25 -1.40
CA ASP A 12 26.24 -12.02 -0.10
C ASP A 12 25.23 -10.85 -0.16
N ARG A 13 25.58 -9.75 -0.85
CA ARG A 13 24.67 -8.60 -1.05
C ARG A 13 23.46 -8.95 -1.92
N VAL A 14 23.65 -9.76 -2.96
CA VAL A 14 22.56 -10.26 -3.81
C VAL A 14 21.63 -11.16 -3.01
N THR A 15 22.19 -12.07 -2.21
CA THR A 15 21.42 -13.04 -1.42
C THR A 15 20.61 -12.34 -0.32
N GLN A 16 21.20 -11.37 0.38
CA GLN A 16 20.48 -10.54 1.36
C GLN A 16 19.34 -9.73 0.73
N LYS A 17 19.55 -9.18 -0.47
CA LYS A 17 18.49 -8.45 -1.19
C LYS A 17 17.33 -9.36 -1.58
N MET A 18 17.61 -10.56 -2.09
CA MET A 18 16.59 -11.54 -2.46
C MET A 18 15.77 -12.00 -1.25
N GLN A 19 16.43 -12.27 -0.11
CA GLN A 19 15.75 -12.63 1.14
C GLN A 19 14.87 -11.50 1.68
N PHE A 20 15.30 -10.24 1.52
CA PHE A 20 14.51 -9.09 1.95
C PHE A 20 13.27 -8.89 1.07
N GLU A 21 13.37 -9.07 -0.25
CA GLU A 21 12.23 -8.92 -1.16
C GLU A 21 11.16 -10.02 -0.99
N GLN A 22 11.52 -11.20 -0.50
CA GLN A 22 10.62 -12.35 -0.33
C GLN A 22 9.66 -12.24 0.87
N LYS A 23 9.86 -11.26 1.77
CA LYS A 23 9.16 -11.20 3.07
C LYS A 23 7.97 -10.22 3.12
N TYR A 24 7.65 -9.54 2.02
CA TYR A 24 6.58 -8.53 2.00
C TYR A 24 5.30 -9.05 1.39
N GLU A 25 4.23 -9.12 2.20
CA GLU A 25 2.89 -9.27 1.66
C GLU A 25 2.52 -8.04 0.80
N PRO A 26 1.89 -8.22 -0.37
CA PRO A 26 1.48 -7.11 -1.22
C PRO A 26 0.28 -6.37 -0.62
N CYS A 27 0.21 -5.06 -0.84
CA CYS A 27 -0.96 -4.25 -0.49
C CYS A 27 -2.19 -4.76 -1.25
N VAL A 28 -3.21 -5.24 -0.54
CA VAL A 28 -4.41 -5.83 -1.17
C VAL A 28 -5.22 -4.82 -2.00
N VAL A 29 -4.98 -3.51 -1.82
CA VAL A 29 -5.64 -2.45 -2.60
C VAL A 29 -4.95 -2.21 -3.94
N CYS A 30 -3.62 -2.10 -3.98
CA CYS A 30 -2.89 -1.61 -5.16
C CYS A 30 -1.67 -2.44 -5.58
N ALA A 31 -1.42 -3.56 -4.89
CA ALA A 31 -0.29 -4.46 -5.07
C ALA A 31 1.11 -3.83 -4.87
N ASP A 32 1.20 -2.60 -4.37
CA ASP A 32 2.46 -2.02 -3.90
C ASP A 32 2.95 -2.73 -2.63
N ARG A 33 4.22 -2.57 -2.28
CA ARG A 33 4.81 -3.16 -1.08
C ARG A 33 4.05 -2.70 0.17
N ALA A 34 3.48 -3.64 0.92
CA ALA A 34 2.80 -3.30 2.17
C ALA A 34 3.81 -2.95 3.25
N SER A 35 3.39 -2.07 4.17
CA SER A 35 4.13 -1.78 5.40
C SER A 35 3.56 -2.53 6.61
N GLY A 36 2.46 -3.25 6.44
CA GLY A 36 1.79 -4.03 7.47
C GLY A 36 0.27 -3.93 7.39
N ARG A 37 -0.41 -4.29 8.48
CA ARG A 37 -1.87 -4.20 8.61
C ARG A 37 -2.28 -2.80 9.07
N HIS A 38 -3.10 -2.11 8.27
CA HIS A 38 -3.67 -0.80 8.61
C HIS A 38 -5.18 -0.84 8.46
N TYR A 39 -5.90 -0.37 9.46
CA TYR A 39 -7.37 -0.31 9.46
C TYR A 39 -8.03 -1.66 9.16
N GLY A 40 -7.41 -2.78 9.54
CA GLY A 40 -7.93 -4.12 9.31
C GLY A 40 -7.35 -4.88 8.11
N ALA A 41 -6.66 -4.22 7.16
CA ALA A 41 -6.15 -4.87 5.95
C ALA A 41 -4.65 -4.63 5.71
N ILE A 42 -3.98 -5.59 5.06
CA ILE A 42 -2.58 -5.48 4.64
C ILE A 42 -2.45 -4.41 3.55
N SER A 43 -1.79 -3.30 3.86
CA SER A 43 -1.74 -2.16 2.94
C SER A 43 -0.42 -1.41 2.98
N CYS A 44 -0.16 -0.67 1.91
CA CYS A 44 0.97 0.24 1.81
C CYS A 44 0.65 1.59 2.47
N GLU A 45 1.68 2.37 2.80
CA GLU A 45 1.53 3.71 3.38
C GLU A 45 0.67 4.64 2.51
N GLY A 46 0.73 4.49 1.19
CA GLY A 46 -0.09 5.26 0.27
C GLY A 46 -1.60 5.01 0.43
N CYS A 47 -2.03 3.75 0.61
CA CYS A 47 -3.45 3.42 0.77
C CYS A 47 -3.92 3.64 2.21
N LYS A 48 -3.07 3.40 3.21
CA LYS A 48 -3.30 3.80 4.61
C LYS A 48 -3.60 5.30 4.72
N GLY A 49 -2.70 6.14 4.20
CA GLY A 49 -2.84 7.60 4.27
C GLY A 49 -4.04 8.12 3.47
N PHE A 50 -4.29 7.53 2.29
CA PHE A 50 -5.47 7.84 1.49
C PHE A 50 -6.76 7.53 2.27
N PHE A 51 -6.92 6.30 2.76
CA PHE A 51 -8.10 5.87 3.51
C PHE A 51 -8.36 6.75 4.73
N LYS A 52 -7.33 7.03 5.55
CA LYS A 52 -7.43 7.93 6.70
C LYS A 52 -8.01 9.29 6.33
N ARG A 53 -7.49 9.92 5.27
CA ARG A 53 -7.94 11.26 4.82
C ARG A 53 -9.36 11.21 4.29
N SER A 54 -9.71 10.19 3.52
CA SER A 54 -11.04 10.03 2.94
C SER A 54 -12.12 9.85 4.01
N ILE A 55 -11.86 9.01 5.03
CA ILE A 55 -12.82 8.79 6.12
C ILE A 55 -12.93 10.01 7.03
N ARG A 56 -11.82 10.61 7.48
CA ARG A 56 -11.86 11.77 8.39
C ARG A 56 -12.58 12.98 7.82
N LYS A 57 -12.29 13.30 6.56
CA LYS A 57 -12.88 14.46 5.88
C LYS A 57 -14.23 14.12 5.22
N GLN A 58 -14.73 12.89 5.41
CA GLN A 58 -15.96 12.38 4.79
C GLN A 58 -16.05 12.74 3.29
N LEU A 59 -14.96 12.51 2.55
CA LEU A 59 -14.85 12.97 1.17
C LEU A 59 -15.75 12.13 0.24
N GLY A 60 -16.76 12.79 -0.33
CA GLY A 60 -17.57 12.23 -1.42
C GLY A 60 -16.80 12.28 -2.74
N TYR A 61 -16.21 11.16 -3.15
CA TYR A 61 -15.61 11.04 -4.48
C TYR A 61 -16.65 10.58 -5.51
N ALA A 62 -16.51 11.07 -6.74
CA ALA A 62 -17.27 10.58 -7.90
C ALA A 62 -16.31 9.93 -8.91
N CYS A 63 -16.69 8.77 -9.44
CA CYS A 63 -16.00 8.19 -10.60
C CYS A 63 -16.47 8.91 -11.86
N ARG A 64 -15.55 9.16 -12.80
CA ARG A 64 -15.85 9.72 -14.13
C ARG A 64 -16.01 8.65 -15.23
N GLY A 65 -15.83 7.39 -14.88
CA GLY A 65 -15.98 6.24 -15.79
C GLY A 65 -16.98 5.22 -15.25
N ALA A 66 -16.79 3.95 -15.57
CA ALA A 66 -17.71 2.85 -15.23
C ALA A 66 -17.57 2.30 -13.79
N ARG A 67 -16.95 3.07 -12.87
CA ARG A 67 -16.74 2.67 -11.46
C ARG A 67 -15.90 1.40 -11.25
N ASP A 68 -15.12 1.02 -12.25
CA ASP A 68 -14.28 -0.18 -12.32
C ASP A 68 -12.79 0.14 -12.56
N CYS A 69 -12.39 1.41 -12.39
CA CYS A 69 -11.04 1.85 -12.70
C CYS A 69 -9.95 1.00 -12.00
N PRO A 70 -8.89 0.57 -12.72
CA PRO A 70 -7.85 -0.28 -12.16
C PRO A 70 -7.06 0.45 -11.06
N VAL A 71 -6.97 -0.18 -9.89
CA VAL A 71 -6.21 0.33 -8.74
C VAL A 71 -4.92 -0.47 -8.62
N THR A 72 -3.84 0.07 -9.22
CA THR A 72 -2.48 -0.49 -9.18
C THR A 72 -1.50 0.52 -8.60
N LYS A 73 -0.26 0.12 -8.30
CA LYS A 73 0.79 1.03 -7.80
C LYS A 73 0.92 2.30 -8.65
N LEU A 74 0.93 2.15 -9.98
CA LEU A 74 1.09 3.26 -10.92
C LEU A 74 -0.20 4.10 -11.05
N HIS A 75 -1.37 3.46 -11.07
CA HIS A 75 -2.62 4.13 -11.48
C HIS A 75 -3.62 4.38 -10.34
N ARG A 76 -3.29 4.04 -9.09
CA ARG A 76 -4.17 4.23 -7.92
C ARG A 76 -4.64 5.67 -7.70
N ASN A 77 -3.97 6.68 -8.23
CA ASN A 77 -4.39 8.08 -8.09
C ASN A 77 -5.35 8.55 -9.19
N ARG A 78 -5.59 7.76 -10.25
CA ARG A 78 -6.44 8.14 -11.39
C ARG A 78 -7.92 8.27 -11.01
N CYS A 79 -8.40 7.43 -10.07
CA CYS A 79 -9.78 7.48 -9.60
C CYS A 79 -9.84 7.28 -8.08
N GLN A 80 -10.12 8.36 -7.35
CA GLN A 80 -10.25 8.32 -5.89
C GLN A 80 -11.47 7.52 -5.44
N TYR A 81 -12.57 7.58 -6.21
CA TYR A 81 -13.76 6.77 -5.93
C TYR A 81 -13.43 5.27 -5.95
N CYS A 82 -12.92 4.73 -7.06
CA CYS A 82 -12.62 3.30 -7.16
C CYS A 82 -11.56 2.86 -6.15
N ARG A 83 -10.59 3.73 -5.84
CA ARG A 83 -9.61 3.44 -4.80
C ARG A 83 -10.25 3.33 -3.43
N LEU A 84 -11.13 4.26 -3.05
CA LEU A 84 -11.81 4.22 -1.75
C LEU A 84 -12.77 3.03 -1.64
N GLN A 85 -13.53 2.77 -2.71
CA GLN A 85 -14.40 1.59 -2.77
C GLN A 85 -13.61 0.30 -2.65
N LYS A 86 -12.45 0.19 -3.31
CA LYS A 86 -11.58 -0.98 -3.16
C LYS A 86 -11.01 -1.10 -1.75
N CYS A 87 -10.62 0.00 -1.10
CA CYS A 87 -10.21 -0.02 0.31
C CYS A 87 -11.30 -0.63 1.21
N LEU A 88 -12.55 -0.21 1.04
CA LEU A 88 -13.68 -0.75 1.81
C LEU A 88 -13.94 -2.22 1.47
N ALA A 89 -13.92 -2.57 0.18
CA ALA A 89 -14.18 -3.92 -0.31
C ALA A 89 -13.16 -4.96 0.20
N VAL A 90 -11.90 -4.57 0.41
CA VAL A 90 -10.86 -5.44 0.99
C VAL A 90 -10.84 -5.43 2.53
N GLY A 91 -11.84 -4.82 3.16
CA GLY A 91 -12.02 -4.86 4.62
C GLY A 91 -11.29 -3.77 5.40
N MET A 92 -10.92 -2.64 4.79
CA MET A 92 -10.47 -1.48 5.57
C MET A 92 -11.65 -0.87 6.31
N ARG A 93 -11.57 -0.79 7.64
CA ARG A 93 -12.67 -0.39 8.51
C ARG A 93 -12.59 1.09 8.87
N SER A 94 -13.68 1.83 8.60
CA SER A 94 -13.79 3.26 8.89
C SER A 94 -13.86 3.56 10.39
N ASP A 95 -14.45 2.65 11.18
CA ASP A 95 -14.52 2.71 12.65
C ASP A 95 -13.14 2.78 13.33
N SER A 96 -12.12 2.23 12.68
CA SER A 96 -10.74 2.19 13.15
C SER A 96 -9.99 3.52 12.93
N VAL A 97 -10.64 4.49 12.29
CA VAL A 97 -10.08 5.83 12.05
C VAL A 97 -10.47 6.75 13.20
N GLN A 98 -9.58 6.91 14.17
CA GLN A 98 -9.77 7.84 15.29
C GLN A 98 -9.87 9.30 14.80
N GLN A 99 -10.70 10.09 15.52
CA GLN A 99 -10.81 11.54 15.40
C GLN A 99 -9.48 12.24 15.72
N GLU A 100 -9.33 13.50 15.33
CA GLU A 100 -8.09 14.24 15.57
C GLU A 100 -7.72 14.24 17.06
N ARG A 101 -6.42 14.04 17.35
CA ARG A 101 -5.91 14.24 18.71
C ARG A 101 -6.02 15.73 18.98
N ARG A 102 -6.75 16.10 20.03
CA ARG A 102 -6.76 17.48 20.53
C ARG A 102 -5.30 17.88 20.84
N PRO A 103 -4.89 19.13 20.53
CA PRO A 103 -3.54 19.61 20.77
C PRO A 103 -3.09 19.41 22.21
#